data_AF-A0A5C3LGD4-F1
#
_entry.id   AF-A0A5C3LGD4-F1
#
_cell.length_a   1.000
_cell.length_b   1.000
_cell.length_c   1.000
_cell.angle_alpha   90.00
_cell.angle_beta   90.00
_cell.angle_gamma   90.00
#
_symmetry.space_group_name_H-M   'P 1'
#
loop_
_entity.id
_entity.type
_entity.pdbx_description
1 polymer ?
#
loop_
_entity_poly.entity_id
_entity_poly.type
_entity_poly.pdbx_seq_one_letter_code
_entity_poly.pdbx_strand_id
1 'polypeptide(L)' 'MVIRDVITRWNFTHAMIRRALVLRKSIDTWVFENLQLRPLFLQQHEWDMLEQLADILE' A
#
# COMPACT_ATOMS: atom_id res chain seq x y z
N MET A 1 16.55 15.91 7.75
CA MET A 1 15.19 16.42 7.45
C MET A 1 15.21 16.98 6.03
N VAL A 2 14.79 16.19 5.05
CA VAL A 2 14.82 16.60 3.63
C VAL A 2 13.59 17.46 3.37
N ILE A 3 13.79 18.66 2.83
CA ILE A 3 12.72 19.60 2.48
C ILE A 3 11.85 18.97 1.37
N ARG A 4 10.57 18.74 1.66
CA ARG A 4 9.60 18.11 0.74
C ARG A 4 9.07 19.18 -0.22
N ASP A 5 9.70 19.28 -1.39
CA ASP A 5 9.43 20.36 -2.36
C ASP A 5 8.03 20.27 -3.01
N VAL A 6 7.40 19.09 -3.00
CA VAL A 6 5.98 18.94 -3.37
C VAL A 6 5.34 17.86 -2.51
N ILE A 7 4.31 18.23 -1.73
CA ILE A 7 3.62 17.37 -0.75
C ILE A 7 3.11 16.05 -1.34
N THR A 8 2.84 16.03 -2.65
CA THR A 8 2.25 14.86 -3.33
C THR A 8 3.04 14.34 -4.54
N ARG A 9 3.81 15.15 -5.29
CA ARG A 9 4.40 14.67 -6.56
C ARG A 9 5.49 13.61 -6.43
N TRP A 10 6.21 13.58 -5.32
CA TRP A 10 7.40 12.72 -5.14
C TRP A 10 7.23 11.64 -4.07
N ASN A 11 6.07 11.55 -3.42
CA ASN A 11 5.79 10.56 -2.36
C ASN A 11 4.55 9.69 -2.61
N PHE A 12 3.98 9.74 -3.83
CA PHE A 12 2.74 9.02 -4.15
C PHE A 12 2.84 7.53 -3.80
N THR A 13 3.98 6.89 -4.04
CA THR A 13 4.20 5.48 -3.69
C THR A 13 4.15 5.26 -2.18
N HIS A 14 4.90 6.02 -1.37
CA HIS A 14 4.87 5.89 0.09
C HIS A 14 3.48 6.19 0.66
N ALA A 15 2.82 7.26 0.18
CA ALA A 15 1.47 7.61 0.61
C ALA A 15 0.43 6.55 0.23
N MET A 16 0.55 5.96 -0.96
CA MET A 16 -0.31 4.86 -1.42
C MET A 16 -0.09 3.62 -0.55
N ILE A 17 1.15 3.27 -0.24
CA ILE A 17 1.47 2.12 0.63
C ILE A 17 0.89 2.32 2.03
N ARG A 18 1.16 3.46 2.68
CA ARG A 18 0.61 3.78 4.01
C ARG A 18 -0.92 3.71 4.02
N ARG A 19 -1.57 4.22 2.97
CA ARG A 19 -3.03 4.14 2.83
C ARG A 19 -3.52 2.70 2.62
N ALA A 20 -2.83 1.92 1.80
CA ALA A 20 -3.15 0.51 1.57
C ALA A 20 -3.04 -0.31 2.85
N LEU A 21 -2.00 -0.10 3.65
CA LEU A 21 -1.81 -0.77 4.95
C LEU A 21 -2.96 -0.47 5.93
N VAL A 22 -3.40 0.79 6.01
CA VAL A 22 -4.58 1.19 6.82
C VAL A 22 -5.86 0.49 6.33
N LEU A 23 -6.01 0.33 5.02
CA LEU A 23 -7.20 -0.25 4.39
C LEU A 23 -7.09 -1.77 4.16
N ARG A 24 -6.04 -2.42 4.66
CA ARG A 24 -5.71 -3.83 4.36
C ARG A 24 -6.91 -4.77 4.44
N LYS A 25 -7.62 -4.76 5.58
CA LYS A 25 -8.81 -5.61 5.79
C LYS A 25 -9.90 -5.35 4.73
N SER A 26 -10.18 -4.08 4.43
CA SER A 26 -11.18 -3.70 3.45
C SER A 26 -10.77 -4.09 2.03
N ILE A 27 -9.48 -3.97 1.69
CA ILE A 27 -8.92 -4.38 0.40
C ILE A 27 -9.04 -5.91 0.26
N ASP A 28 -8.62 -6.67 1.27
CA ASP A 28 -8.69 -8.13 1.25
C ASP A 28 -10.14 -8.61 1.10
N THR A 29 -11.09 -8.04 1.84
CA THR A 29 -12.52 -8.34 1.70
C THR A 29 -13.04 -7.98 0.30
N TRP A 30 -12.74 -6.77 -0.18
CA TRP A 30 -13.20 -6.32 -1.50
C TRP A 30 -12.68 -7.20 -2.63
N VAL A 31 -11.40 -7.56 -2.61
CA VAL A 31 -10.79 -8.41 -3.64
C VAL A 31 -11.33 -9.84 -3.56
N PHE A 32 -11.61 -10.34 -2.36
CA PHE A 32 -12.20 -11.67 -2.16
C PHE A 32 -13.63 -11.77 -2.71
N GLU A 33 -14.46 -10.75 -2.47
CA GLU A 33 -15.86 -10.67 -2.91
C GLU A 33 -16.00 -10.46 -4.42
N ASN A 34 -15.05 -9.78 -5.05
CA ASN A 34 -15.06 -9.48 -6.48
C ASN A 34 -14.23 -10.51 -7.27
N LEU A 35 -14.89 -11.51 -7.87
CA LEU A 35 -14.22 -12.60 -8.60
C LEU A 35 -13.18 -12.12 -9.63
N GLN A 36 -13.49 -11.06 -10.39
CA GLN A 36 -12.56 -10.48 -11.36
C GLN A 36 -11.26 -9.91 -10.75
N LEU A 37 -11.26 -9.59 -9.45
CA LEU A 37 -10.11 -9.01 -8.77
C LEU A 37 -9.25 -10.05 -8.05
N ARG A 38 -9.70 -11.31 -7.92
CA ARG A 38 -8.92 -12.37 -7.25
C ARG A 38 -7.46 -12.51 -7.70
N PRO A 39 -7.10 -12.30 -8.98
CA PRO A 39 -5.69 -12.31 -9.40
C PRO A 39 -4.82 -11.22 -8.75
N LEU A 40 -5.44 -10.17 -8.19
CA LEU A 40 -4.80 -9.06 -7.49
C LEU A 40 -4.79 -9.25 -5.97
N PHE A 41 -5.20 -10.42 -5.47
CA PHE A 41 -5.18 -10.70 -4.04
C PHE A 41 -3.74 -10.78 -3.55
N LEU A 42 -3.40 -9.94 -2.57
CA LEU A 42 -2.07 -9.93 -1.98
C LEU A 42 -1.96 -10.99 -0.90
N GLN A 43 -0.90 -11.78 -0.96
CA GLN A 43 -0.52 -12.72 0.08
C GLN A 43 0.09 -11.98 1.28
N GLN A 44 0.13 -12.66 2.43
CA GLN A 44 0.71 -12.10 3.66
C GLN A 44 2.14 -11.56 3.43
N HIS A 45 2.99 -12.31 2.73
CA HIS A 45 4.38 -11.90 2.50
C HIS A 45 4.50 -10.64 1.63
N GLU A 46 3.52 -10.38 0.75
CA GLU A 46 3.46 -9.16 -0.07
C GLU A 46 3.06 -7.96 0.78
N TRP A 47 2.13 -8.15 1.73
CA TRP A 47 1.81 -7.13 2.73
C TRP A 47 3.01 -6.80 3.63
N ASP A 48 3.74 -7.83 4.06
CA ASP A 48 4.94 -7.65 4.90
C ASP A 48 6.04 -6.88 4.14
N MET A 49 6.20 -7.16 2.84
CA MET A 49 7.10 -6.41 1.97
C MET A 49 6.66 -4.93 1.82
N LEU A 50 5.36 -4.67 1.69
CA LEU A 50 4.84 -3.30 1.64
C LEU A 50 5.10 -2.54 2.93
N GLU A 51 5.00 -3.18 4.09
CA GLU A 51 5.34 -2.58 5.38
C GLU A 51 6.83 -2.20 5.44
N GLN A 52 7.73 -3.12 5.07
CA GLN A 52 9.16 -2.84 5.00
C GLN A 52 9.51 -1.70 4.03
N LEU A 53 8.86 -1.67 2.86
CA LEU A 53 9.06 -0.59 1.88
C LEU A 53 8.55 0.75 2.40
N ALA A 54 7.45 0.76 3.16
CA ALA A 54 6.93 1.99 3.75
C ALA A 54 7.94 2.61 4.72
N ASP A 55 8.60 1.79 5.53
CA ASP A 55 9.57 2.23 6.53
C ASP A 55 10.90 2.68 5.90
N ILE A 56 11.33 2.08 4.79
CA ILE A 56 12.52 2.53 4.04
C ILE A 56 12.28 3.89 3.36
N LEU A 57 11.04 4.16 2.93
CA LEU A 57 10.65 5.36 2.18
C LEU A 57 10.29 6.57 3.07
N GLU A 58 10.39 6.43 4.41
CA GLU A 58 10.05 7.46 5.40
C GLU A 58 11.10 8.57 5.54
#